data_AF-Q6UTZ7-F1
#
_entry.id   AF-Q6UTZ7-F1
#
_cell.length_a   1.000
_cell.length_b   1.000
_cell.length_c   1.000
_cell.angle_alpha   90.00
_cell.angle_beta   90.00
_cell.angle_gamma   90.00
#
_symmetry.space_group_name_H-M   'P 1'
#
loop_
_entity.id
_entity.type
_entity.pdbx_description
1 polymer ?
#
loop_
_entity_poly.entity_id
_entity_poly.type
_entity_poly.pdbx_seq_one_letter_code
_entity_poly.pdbx_strand_id
1 'polypeptide(L)'
;MKWLLNRAGFYWPKMVDDCFKYNRGCEACQQFGNVQLAPAVVLNPIIKPWLFRDWSLDFIGQIHHSSPNGHRFVLVPTDYFTKWAKAVQLKNMTHTEANGQVESSNKILLKLVKKNNEGHPKRWHEVLFEAL
;
A
#
# COMPACT_ATOMS: atom_id res chain seq x y z
N MET A 1 -18.27 17.59 12.17
CA MET A 1 -18.20 16.59 13.26
C MET A 1 -19.22 16.94 14.32
N LYS A 2 -20.08 16.01 14.74
CA LYS A 2 -21.02 16.22 15.87
C LYS A 2 -21.00 14.98 16.75
N TRP A 3 -20.08 14.93 17.70
CA TRP A 3 -20.14 13.97 18.80
C TRP A 3 -21.26 14.42 19.73
N LEU A 4 -22.38 13.71 19.71
CA LEU A 4 -23.51 14.02 20.58
C LEU A 4 -23.30 13.31 21.92
N LEU A 5 -22.77 14.06 22.89
CA LEU A 5 -22.82 13.66 24.30
C LEU A 5 -24.29 13.69 24.75
N ASN A 6 -24.87 12.52 25.02
CA ASN A 6 -26.19 12.45 25.61
C ASN A 6 -26.11 12.86 27.09
N ARG A 7 -26.50 14.09 27.39
CA ARG A 7 -26.59 14.59 28.76
C ARG A 7 -27.97 14.22 29.31
N ALA A 8 -28.07 13.06 29.96
CA ALA A 8 -29.28 12.60 30.65
C ALA A 8 -29.56 13.39 31.95
N GLY A 9 -29.30 14.71 31.97
CA GLY A 9 -29.42 15.57 33.15
C GLY A 9 -28.18 15.64 34.06
N PHE A 10 -27.11 14.91 33.74
CA PHE A 10 -25.86 14.92 34.50
C PHE A 10 -24.81 15.86 33.90
N TYR A 11 -24.07 16.57 34.75
CA TYR A 11 -22.98 17.46 34.36
C TYR A 11 -21.83 17.41 35.37
N TRP A 12 -20.60 17.37 34.87
CA TRP A 12 -19.40 17.65 35.64
C TRP A 12 -18.32 18.28 34.73
N PRO A 13 -17.36 19.03 35.30
CA PRO A 13 -16.43 19.84 34.51
C PRO A 13 -15.58 19.05 33.50
N LYS A 14 -15.23 17.80 33.82
CA LYS A 14 -14.37 16.93 33.00
C LYS A 14 -15.13 15.85 32.22
N MET A 15 -16.45 15.95 32.12
CA MET A 15 -17.30 14.93 31.47
C MET A 15 -16.86 14.59 30.04
N VAL A 16 -16.50 15.60 29.27
CA VAL A 16 -16.04 15.42 27.90
C VAL A 16 -14.73 14.62 27.86
N ASP A 17 -13.77 15.00 28.70
CA ASP A 17 -12.47 14.35 28.79
C ASP A 17 -12.59 12.89 29.26
N ASP A 18 -13.45 12.63 30.24
CA ASP A 18 -13.70 11.30 30.78
C ASP A 18 -14.34 10.39 29.71
N CYS A 19 -15.29 10.89 28.93
CA CYS A 19 -15.86 10.14 27.81
C CYS A 19 -14.81 9.81 26.74
N PHE A 20 -13.92 10.74 26.40
CA PHE A 20 -12.83 10.48 25.46
C PHE A 20 -11.83 9.45 26.02
N LYS A 21 -11.49 9.56 27.31
CA LYS A 21 -10.58 8.62 27.98
C LYS A 21 -11.16 7.21 28.00
N TYR A 22 -12.45 7.08 28.28
CA TYR A 22 -13.17 5.80 28.22
C TYR A 22 -13.18 5.20 26.81
N ASN A 23 -13.55 6.00 25.80
CA ASN A 23 -13.61 5.53 24.41
C ASN A 23 -12.24 5.08 23.86
N ARG A 24 -11.15 5.72 24.29
CA ARG A 24 -9.78 5.30 23.92
C ARG A 24 -9.38 3.96 24.55
N GLY A 25 -9.89 3.64 25.74
CA GLY A 25 -9.59 2.39 26.43
C GLY A 25 -10.55 1.23 26.12
N CYS A 26 -11.69 1.50 25.48
CA CYS A 26 -12.67 0.48 25.12
C CYS A 26 -12.20 -0.33 23.90
N GLU A 27 -11.69 -1.54 24.11
CA GLU A 27 -11.20 -2.42 23.03
C GLU A 27 -12.29 -2.73 21.99
N ALA A 28 -13.49 -3.10 22.42
CA ALA A 28 -14.62 -3.36 21.51
C ALA A 28 -14.97 -2.13 20.66
N CYS A 29 -14.89 -0.92 21.24
CA CYS A 29 -15.17 0.32 20.54
C CYS A 29 -14.06 0.65 19.51
N GLN A 30 -12.80 0.29 19.81
CA GLN A 30 -11.67 0.48 18.88
C GLN A 30 -11.69 -0.55 17.74
N GLN A 31 -12.08 -1.79 18.03
CA GLN A 31 -12.12 -2.88 17.03
C GLN A 31 -13.33 -2.79 16.10
N PHE A 32 -14.52 -2.52 16.65
CA PHE A 32 -15.78 -2.55 15.91
C PHE A 32 -16.36 -1.16 15.64
N GLY A 33 -15.71 -0.11 16.14
CA GLY A 33 -16.12 1.26 15.87
C GLY A 33 -15.94 1.60 14.40
N ASN A 34 -16.86 2.40 13.86
CA ASN A 34 -16.70 2.93 12.51
C ASN A 34 -15.39 3.71 12.42
N VAL A 35 -14.56 3.38 11.42
CA VAL A 35 -13.34 4.10 11.11
C VAL A 35 -13.70 5.57 10.89
N GLN A 36 -13.10 6.44 11.70
CA GLN A 36 -13.23 7.87 11.54
C GLN A 36 -12.59 8.26 10.20
N LEU A 37 -13.41 8.54 9.20
CA LEU A 37 -12.94 9.17 7.96
C LEU A 37 -12.58 10.61 8.30
N ALA A 38 -11.36 10.83 8.78
CA ALA A 38 -10.77 12.17 8.76
C ALA A 38 -10.78 12.64 7.29
N PRO A 39 -11.16 13.90 7.02
CA PRO A 39 -11.06 14.42 5.67
C PRO A 39 -9.62 14.22 5.18
N ALA A 40 -9.46 13.63 4.00
CA ALA A 40 -8.15 13.39 3.42
C ALA A 40 -7.41 14.72 3.33
N VAL A 41 -6.36 14.87 4.13
CA VAL A 41 -5.48 16.04 4.03
C VAL A 41 -4.66 15.89 2.76
N VAL A 42 -4.50 16.97 2.01
CA VAL A 42 -3.63 16.99 0.83
C VAL A 42 -2.22 16.62 1.26
N LEU A 43 -1.74 15.46 0.81
CA LEU A 43 -0.37 15.02 1.05
C LEU A 43 0.56 15.89 0.19
N ASN A 44 1.48 16.60 0.83
CA ASN A 44 2.57 17.28 0.12
C ASN A 44 3.64 16.25 -0.23
N PRO A 45 3.92 15.98 -1.53
CA PRO A 45 4.96 15.05 -1.90
C PRO A 45 6.33 15.60 -1.50
N ILE A 46 7.13 14.78 -0.82
CA ILE A 46 8.53 15.12 -0.53
C ILE A 46 9.30 14.93 -1.84
N ILE A 47 9.72 16.04 -2.44
CA ILE A 47 10.59 16.00 -3.63
C ILE A 47 12.02 15.71 -3.14
N LYS A 48 12.57 14.56 -3.54
CA LYS A 48 13.95 14.16 -3.23
C LYS A 48 14.82 14.47 -4.46
N PRO A 49 15.77 15.43 -4.40
CA PRO A 49 16.46 15.93 -5.59
C PRO A 49 17.67 15.09 -6.06
N TRP A 50 17.92 13.92 -5.47
CA TRP A 50 19.16 13.17 -5.68
C TRP A 50 18.90 11.88 -6.45
N LEU A 51 19.64 11.69 -7.55
CA LEU A 51 19.64 10.46 -8.35
C LEU A 51 20.03 9.24 -7.49
N PHE A 52 19.28 8.15 -7.60
CA PHE A 52 19.56 6.84 -7.00
C PHE A 52 19.69 6.80 -5.47
N ARG A 53 19.25 7.85 -4.77
CA ARG A 53 19.38 7.96 -3.30
C ARG A 53 18.29 7.19 -2.56
N ASP A 54 17.06 7.30 -3.05
CA ASP A 54 15.88 6.71 -2.42
C ASP A 54 15.14 5.85 -3.45
N TRP A 55 14.76 4.64 -3.05
CA TRP A 55 14.11 3.65 -3.91
C TRP A 55 12.76 3.25 -3.31
N SER A 56 11.75 3.16 -4.16
CA SER A 56 10.46 2.54 -3.83
C SER A 56 10.51 1.08 -4.24
N LEU A 57 10.35 0.17 -3.29
CA LEU A 57 10.23 -1.25 -3.57
C LEU A 57 8.76 -1.61 -3.72
N ASP A 58 8.38 -2.12 -4.89
CA ASP A 58 7.03 -2.59 -5.14
C ASP A 58 7.02 -4.07 -5.53
N PHE A 59 5.94 -4.77 -5.18
CA PHE A 59 5.74 -6.16 -5.55
C PHE A 59 4.58 -6.32 -6.51
N ILE A 60 4.88 -6.95 -7.65
CA ILE A 60 3.86 -7.54 -8.49
C ILE A 60 3.52 -8.90 -7.87
N GLY A 61 2.24 -9.06 -7.53
CA GLY A 61 1.68 -10.27 -6.94
C GLY A 61 1.95 -11.53 -7.78
N GLN A 62 1.55 -12.69 -7.23
CA GLN A 62 1.88 -13.98 -7.82
C GLN A 62 1.42 -14.08 -9.29
N ILE A 63 2.36 -14.32 -10.20
CA ILE A 63 2.07 -14.60 -11.59
C ILE A 63 1.60 -16.06 -11.70
N HIS A 64 0.38 -16.27 -12.20
CA HIS A 64 -0.27 -17.59 -12.22
C HIS A 64 0.54 -18.66 -12.94
N HIS A 65 1.32 -18.29 -13.96
CA HIS A 65 2.23 -19.19 -14.64
C HIS A 65 3.63 -19.03 -14.06
N SER A 66 4.11 -20.04 -13.33
CA SER A 66 5.51 -20.07 -12.91
C SER A 66 6.42 -20.12 -14.13
N SER A 67 7.47 -19.29 -14.13
CA SER A 67 8.57 -19.45 -15.09
C SER A 67 9.13 -20.88 -15.00
N PRO A 68 9.71 -21.44 -16.08
CA PRO A 68 10.46 -22.70 -16.03
C PRO A 68 11.47 -22.78 -14.88
N ASN A 69 12.00 -21.64 -14.43
CA ASN A 69 12.97 -21.54 -13.33
C ASN A 69 12.32 -21.44 -11.93
N GLY A 70 10.99 -21.50 -11.84
CA GLY A 70 10.23 -21.43 -10.59
C GLY A 70 9.99 -20.01 -10.05
N HIS A 71 10.28 -18.97 -10.84
CA HIS A 71 9.93 -17.60 -10.47
C HIS A 71 8.41 -17.42 -10.52
N ARG A 72 7.87 -16.78 -9.48
CA ARG A 72 6.43 -16.55 -9.30
C ARG A 72 6.09 -15.11 -8.96
N PHE A 73 7.07 -14.32 -8.54
CA PHE A 73 6.89 -12.94 -8.10
C PHE A 73 7.88 -12.04 -8.81
N VAL A 74 7.54 -10.76 -8.92
CA VAL A 74 8.43 -9.73 -9.46
C VAL A 74 8.49 -8.57 -8.47
N LEU A 75 9.70 -8.21 -8.05
CA LEU A 75 9.98 -6.99 -7.32
C LEU A 75 10.38 -5.90 -8.32
N VAL A 76 9.81 -4.72 -8.17
CA VAL A 76 10.05 -3.55 -9.03
C VAL A 76 10.61 -2.40 -8.19
N PRO A 77 11.92 -2.39 -7.90
CA PRO A 77 12.60 -1.19 -7.42
C PRO A 77 12.45 -0.04 -8.43
N THR A 78 11.90 1.08 -7.96
CA THR A 78 11.75 2.31 -8.74
C THR A 78 12.46 3.46 -8.04
N ASP A 79 13.37 4.14 -8.74
CA ASP A 79 14.02 5.34 -8.22
C ASP A 79 13.02 6.50 -8.13
N TYR A 80 12.98 7.18 -6.98
CA TYR A 80 11.98 8.22 -6.73
C TYR A 80 12.14 9.44 -7.64
N PHE A 81 13.37 9.78 -8.02
CA PHE A 81 13.69 10.99 -8.79
C PHE A 81 13.52 10.78 -10.29
N THR A 82 14.22 9.81 -10.86
CA THR A 82 14.19 9.50 -12.30
C THR A 82 12.94 8.76 -12.74
N LYS A 83 12.21 8.14 -11.79
CA LYS A 83 11.16 7.15 -12.07
C LYS A 83 11.68 5.95 -12.86
N TRP A 84 12.99 5.72 -12.88
CA TRP A 84 13.57 4.54 -13.51
C TRP A 84 13.24 3.30 -12.68
N ALA A 85 12.67 2.29 -13.33
CA ALA A 85 12.23 1.05 -12.71
C ALA A 85 13.05 -0.14 -13.23
N LYS A 86 13.30 -1.12 -12.37
CA LYS A 86 13.93 -2.38 -12.78
C LYS A 86 13.10 -3.55 -12.27
N ALA A 87 12.87 -4.57 -13.09
CA ALA A 87 12.24 -5.82 -12.63
C ALA A 87 13.28 -6.82 -12.11
N VAL A 88 12.97 -7.41 -10.95
CA VAL A 88 13.74 -8.51 -10.34
C VAL A 88 12.80 -9.67 -10.08
N GLN A 89 13.17 -10.87 -10.51
CA GLN A 89 12.33 -12.06 -10.40
C GLN A 89 12.63 -12.82 -9.10
N LEU A 90 11.57 -13.27 -8.42
CA LEU A 90 11.67 -13.97 -7.15
C LEU A 90 10.87 -15.28 -7.18
N LYS A 91 11.40 -16.31 -6.51
CA LYS A 91 10.74 -17.63 -6.36
C LYS A 91 9.72 -17.65 -5.23
N ASN A 92 10.03 -16.96 -4.12
CA ASN A 92 9.23 -16.88 -2.90
C ASN A 92 9.15 -15.42 -2.41
N MET A 93 8.10 -15.12 -1.65
CA MET A 93 7.87 -13.82 -1.02
C MET A 93 7.57 -14.03 0.47
N THR A 94 8.26 -13.32 1.35
CA THR A 94 7.90 -13.21 2.78
C THR A 94 6.99 -12.00 2.96
N HIS A 95 5.71 -12.26 3.22
CA HIS A 95 4.62 -11.28 3.19
C HIS A 95 4.48 -10.50 4.52
N THR A 96 5.53 -9.83 4.99
CA THR A 96 5.48 -9.10 6.27
C THR A 96 5.37 -7.58 6.16
N GLU A 97 5.53 -6.94 4.99
CA GLU A 97 5.64 -5.47 4.92
C GLU A 97 4.91 -4.78 3.74
N ALA A 98 3.94 -5.44 3.09
CA ALA A 98 3.30 -4.90 1.87
C ALA A 98 1.91 -4.26 2.09
N ASN A 99 1.48 -3.99 3.34
CA ASN A 99 0.14 -3.48 3.63
C ASN A 99 0.18 -2.01 4.04
N GLY A 100 0.28 -1.13 3.05
CA GLY A 100 -0.01 0.30 3.23
C GLY A 100 0.57 1.13 2.10
N GLN A 101 -0.30 1.65 1.23
CA GLN A 101 -0.02 2.73 0.28
C GLN A 101 0.46 2.41 -1.16
N VAL A 102 0.06 1.29 -1.79
CA VAL A 102 0.55 1.00 -3.17
C VAL A 102 -0.54 0.57 -4.16
N GLU A 103 -1.54 1.42 -4.41
CA GLU A 103 -2.63 1.06 -5.36
C GLU A 103 -2.77 1.95 -6.61
N SER A 104 -2.12 3.12 -6.70
CA SER A 104 -2.31 4.00 -7.87
C SER A 104 -1.21 3.87 -8.93
N SER A 105 0.07 3.90 -8.56
CA SER A 105 1.19 3.79 -9.50
C SER A 105 1.37 2.37 -10.06
N ASN A 106 1.07 1.35 -9.25
CA ASN A 106 1.25 -0.06 -9.63
C ASN A 106 0.29 -0.52 -10.72
N LYS A 107 -0.83 0.18 -10.92
CA LYS A 107 -1.83 -0.22 -11.92
C LYS A 107 -1.29 -0.15 -13.35
N ILE A 108 -0.38 0.78 -13.65
CA ILE A 108 0.23 0.91 -14.98
C ILE A 108 1.21 -0.23 -15.22
N LEU A 109 2.12 -0.47 -14.26
CA LEU A 109 3.09 -1.58 -14.31
C LEU A 109 2.38 -2.93 -14.37
N LEU A 110 1.34 -3.14 -13.56
CA LEU A 110 0.51 -4.34 -13.59
C LEU A 110 -0.20 -4.52 -14.94
N LYS A 111 -0.70 -3.44 -15.57
CA LYS A 111 -1.31 -3.51 -16.89
C LYS A 111 -0.30 -3.88 -17.98
N LEU A 112 0.90 -3.28 -17.95
CA LEU A 112 1.97 -3.60 -18.90
C LEU A 112 2.42 -5.05 -18.77
N VAL A 113 2.62 -5.52 -17.54
CA VAL A 113 3.00 -6.91 -17.26
C VAL A 113 1.89 -7.89 -17.65
N LYS A 114 0.62 -7.58 -17.37
CA LYS A 114 -0.52 -8.40 -17.82
C LYS A 114 -0.60 -8.47 -19.35
N LYS A 115 -0.47 -7.32 -20.02
CA LYS A 115 -0.50 -7.24 -21.49
C LYS A 115 0.64 -8.05 -22.13
N ASN A 116 1.86 -7.98 -21.59
CA ASN A 116 2.98 -8.80 -22.08
C ASN A 116 2.79 -10.29 -21.77
N ASN A 117 2.19 -10.62 -20.63
CA ASN A 117 1.93 -12.00 -20.25
C ASN A 117 0.83 -12.66 -21.10
N GLU A 118 -0.16 -11.90 -21.59
CA GLU A 118 -1.19 -12.39 -22.51
C GLU A 118 -0.61 -12.92 -23.83
N GLY A 119 0.45 -12.29 -24.35
CA GLY A 119 1.13 -12.77 -25.57
C GLY A 119 2.01 -14.00 -25.36
N HIS A 120 2.68 -14.11 -24.20
CA HIS A 120 3.67 -15.16 -23.94
C HIS A 120 3.66 -15.65 -22.47
N PRO A 121 2.64 -16.42 -22.05
CA PRO A 121 2.38 -16.75 -20.65
C PRO A 121 3.48 -17.57 -19.94
N LYS A 122 4.35 -18.26 -20.69
CA LYS A 122 5.47 -19.04 -20.13
C LYS A 122 6.82 -18.32 -20.22
N ARG A 123 6.92 -17.26 -21.02
CA ARG A 123 8.18 -16.52 -21.28
C ARG A 123 8.18 -15.12 -20.68
N TRP A 124 7.20 -14.78 -19.84
CA TRP A 124 7.12 -13.48 -19.18
C TRP A 124 8.45 -13.08 -18.51
N HIS A 125 9.18 -14.04 -17.96
CA HIS A 125 10.47 -13.83 -17.31
C HIS A 125 11.59 -13.36 -18.26
N GLU A 126 11.47 -13.58 -19.56
CA GLU A 126 12.41 -13.06 -20.56
C GLU A 126 11.98 -11.66 -21.01
N VAL A 127 10.67 -11.49 -21.26
CA VAL A 127 10.08 -10.28 -21.83
C VAL A 127 9.95 -9.14 -20.82
N LEU A 128 9.90 -9.43 -19.52
CA LEU A 128 9.75 -8.42 -18.47
C LEU A 128 10.94 -7.47 -18.36
N PHE A 129 12.15 -7.92 -18.70
CA PHE A 129 13.34 -7.06 -18.74
C PHE A 129 13.34 -6.08 -19.91
N GLU A 130 12.62 -6.38 -20.99
CA GLU A 130 12.52 -5.49 -22.16
C GLU A 130 11.40 -4.44 -21.99
N ALA A 131 10.50 -4.67 -21.05
CA ALA A 131 9.28 -3.88 -20.87
C ALA A 131 9.41 -2.73 -19.86
N LEU A 132 10.50 -2.68 -19.08
CA LEU A 132 10.75 -1.75 -17.97
C LEU A 132 12.13 -1.12 -18.11
#